data_AF-A0A0C9Z030-F1
#
_entry.id   AF-A0A0C9Z030-F1
#
_cell.length_a   1.000
_cell.length_b   1.000
_cell.length_c   1.000
_cell.angle_alpha   90.00
_cell.angle_beta   90.00
_cell.angle_gamma   90.00
#
_symmetry.space_group_name_H-M   'P 1'
#
loop_
_entity.id
_entity.type
_entity.pdbx_description
1 polymer ?
#
loop_
_entity_poly.entity_id
_entity_poly.type
_entity_poly.pdbx_seq_one_letter_code
_entity_poly.pdbx_strand_id
1 'polypeptide(L)' 'MDPAAWDIIREFALSDSITLPDVESRIKTLLGSTYVDQDWLPAINAVLNAENDTDLAIQEVEKLTAAAANTSHLKIVLP' A
#
# COMPACT_ATOMS: atom_id res chain seq x y z
N MET A 1 -9.20 -4.57 -4.55
CA MET A 1 -8.17 -4.41 -3.50
C MET A 1 -7.65 -5.79 -3.16
N ASP A 2 -6.33 -6.01 -3.22
CA ASP A 2 -5.71 -7.29 -2.87
C ASP A 2 -5.07 -7.17 -1.47
N PRO A 3 -5.60 -7.85 -0.44
CA PRO A 3 -5.06 -7.78 0.92
C PRO A 3 -3.59 -8.24 1.01
N ALA A 4 -3.18 -9.21 0.19
CA ALA A 4 -1.81 -9.70 0.22
C ALA A 4 -0.81 -8.68 -0.37
N ALA A 5 -1.26 -7.79 -1.27
CA ALA A 5 -0.43 -6.69 -1.75
C ALA A 5 -0.19 -5.63 -0.65
N TRP A 6 -1.21 -5.35 0.18
CA TRP A 6 -1.07 -4.46 1.34
C TRP A 6 -0.24 -5.07 2.47
N ASP A 7 -0.27 -6.40 2.64
CA ASP A 7 0.63 -7.09 3.58
C ASP A 7 2.11 -6.86 3.22
N ILE A 8 2.45 -6.84 1.92
CA ILE A 8 3.83 -6.56 1.47
C ILE A 8 4.25 -5.13 1.84
N ILE A 9 3.37 -4.14 1.68
CA ILE A 9 3.64 -2.75 2.08
C ILE A 9 3.79 -2.63 3.61
N ARG A 10 2.96 -3.33 4.39
CA ARG A 10 3.14 -3.37 5.86
C ARG A 10 4.47 -3.98 6.25
N GLU A 11 4.88 -5.05 5.58
CA GLU A 11 6.18 -5.67 5.84
C GLU A 11 7.35 -4.71 5.53
N PHE A 12 7.23 -3.93 4.45
CA PHE A 12 8.19 -2.87 4.13
C PHE A 12 8.26 -1.78 5.22
N ALA A 13 7.12 -1.39 5.79
CA ALA A 13 7.08 -0.43 6.89
C ALA A 13 7.71 -0.97 8.19
N LEU A 14 7.64 -2.28 8.42
CA LEU A 14 8.13 -2.94 9.64
C LEU A 14 9.58 -3.40 9.55
N SER A 15 10.16 -3.45 8.35
CA SER A 15 11.46 -4.08 8.13
C SER A 15 12.40 -3.21 7.32
N ASP A 16 13.47 -2.76 7.97
CA ASP A 16 14.59 -2.08 7.32
C ASP A 16 15.41 -3.01 6.40
N SER A 17 15.11 -4.31 6.40
CA SER A 17 15.80 -5.32 5.59
C SER A 17 15.19 -5.51 4.21
N ILE A 18 13.98 -4.99 3.99
CA ILE A 18 13.27 -5.08 2.71
C ILE A 18 13.51 -3.79 1.93
N THR A 19 13.94 -3.91 0.68
CA THR A 19 14.20 -2.74 -0.16
C THR A 19 13.00 -2.44 -1.06
N LEU A 20 12.89 -1.18 -1.53
CA LEU A 20 11.84 -0.78 -2.46
C LEU A 20 11.79 -1.68 -3.73
N PRO A 21 12.92 -2.01 -4.39
CA PRO A 21 12.90 -2.95 -5.51
C PRO A 21 12.30 -4.32 -5.18
N ASP A 22 12.52 -4.83 -3.96
CA ASP A 22 11.95 -6.10 -3.52
C ASP A 22 10.41 -6.00 -3.37
N VAL A 23 9.94 -4.89 -2.78
CA VAL A 23 8.51 -4.60 -2.62
C VAL A 23 7.82 -4.51 -3.97
N GLU A 24 8.35 -3.70 -4.89
CA GLU A 24 7.78 -3.52 -6.23
C GLU A 24 7.75 -4.85 -6.99
N SER A 25 8.84 -5.62 -6.94
CA SER A 25 8.90 -6.95 -7.56
C SER A 25 7.84 -7.91 -7.00
N ARG A 26 7.65 -7.94 -5.68
CA ARG A 26 6.66 -8.79 -5.01
C ARG A 26 5.23 -8.39 -5.36
N ILE A 27 4.90 -7.09 -5.31
CA ILE A 27 3.56 -6.60 -5.66
C ILE A 27 3.27 -6.83 -7.14
N LYS A 28 4.23 -6.56 -8.02
CA LYS A 28 4.10 -6.81 -9.46
C LYS A 28 3.92 -8.29 -9.79
N THR A 29 4.63 -9.17 -9.09
CA THR A 29 4.47 -10.62 -9.24
C THR A 29 3.10 -11.08 -8.77
N LEU A 30 2.61 -10.53 -7.65
CA LEU A 30 1.31 -10.89 -7.07
C LEU A 30 0.13 -10.42 -7.94
N LEU A 31 0.18 -9.17 -8.41
CA LEU A 31 -0.93 -8.55 -9.14
C LEU A 31 -0.85 -8.78 -10.66
N GLY A 32 0.34 -9.09 -11.17
CA GLY A 32 0.57 -9.37 -12.60
C GLY A 32 0.05 -8.25 -13.49
N SER A 33 -0.89 -8.57 -14.37
CA SER A 33 -1.49 -7.60 -15.31
C SER A 33 -2.39 -6.56 -14.67
N THR A 34 -2.73 -6.71 -13.38
CA THR A 34 -3.54 -5.73 -12.63
C THR A 34 -2.68 -4.75 -11.82
N TYR A 35 -1.35 -4.88 -11.90
CA TYR A 35 -0.42 -3.96 -11.28
C TYR A 35 -0.41 -2.61 -12.00
N VAL A 36 -0.56 -1.55 -11.21
CA VAL A 36 -0.44 -0.15 -11.65
C VAL A 36 0.47 0.56 -10.67
N ASP A 37 1.67 0.96 -11.10
CA ASP A 37 2.67 1.62 -10.23
C ASP A 37 2.08 2.83 -9.47
N GLN A 38 1.23 3.61 -10.16
CA GLN A 38 0.63 4.83 -9.61
C GLN A 38 -0.29 4.58 -8.41
N ASP A 39 -0.91 3.41 -8.31
CA ASP A 39 -1.81 3.08 -7.21
C ASP A 39 -1.03 2.80 -5.90
N TRP A 40 0.24 2.40 -6.02
CA TRP A 40 1.11 2.01 -4.91
C TRP A 40 2.06 3.13 -4.47
N LEU A 41 2.33 4.10 -5.33
CA LEU A 41 3.17 5.27 -5.02
C LEU A 41 2.81 5.98 -3.71
N PRO A 42 1.53 6.26 -3.39
CA PRO A 42 1.18 6.91 -2.12
C PRO A 42 1.60 6.08 -0.91
N ALA A 43 1.44 4.76 -0.98
CA ALA A 43 1.76 3.85 0.13
C ALA A 43 3.28 3.69 0.29
N ILE A 44 4.01 3.59 -0.83
CA ILE A 44 5.48 3.57 -0.84
C ILE A 44 6.04 4.87 -0.25
N ASN A 45 5.53 6.02 -0.69
CA ASN A 45 5.98 7.32 -0.19
C ASN A 45 5.65 7.51 1.30
N ALA A 46 4.53 6.99 1.79
CA ALA A 46 4.19 7.04 3.20
C ALA A 46 5.24 6.33 4.06
N VAL A 47 5.72 5.15 3.62
CA VAL A 47 6.78 4.42 4.32
C VAL A 47 8.12 5.16 4.23
N LEU A 48 8.50 5.67 3.06
CA LEU A 48 9.78 6.38 2.87
C LEU A 48 9.82 7.71 3.63
N ASN A 49 8.73 8.47 3.65
CA ASN A 49 8.64 9.77 4.33
C ASN A 49 8.53 9.65 5.84
N ALA A 50 8.24 8.46 6.38
CA ALA A 50 8.21 8.25 7.81
C ALA A 50 9.61 8.25 8.44
N GLU A 51 10.69 8.29 7.64
CA GLU A 51 12.09 8.50 8.08
C GLU A 51 12.42 7.82 9.43
N ASN A 52 12.24 6.49 9.50
CA ASN A 52 12.47 5.64 10.67
C ASN A 52 11.38 5.61 11.77
N ASP A 53 10.25 6.27 11.58
CA ASP A 53 9.06 6.15 12.44
C ASP A 53 8.12 5.05 11.92
N THR A 54 8.38 3.82 12.36
CA THR A 54 7.58 2.64 11.99
C THR A 54 6.10 2.78 12.38
N ASP A 55 5.80 3.42 13.51
CA ASP A 55 4.41 3.63 13.96
C ASP A 55 3.67 4.60 13.01
N LEU A 56 4.33 5.68 12.60
CA LEU A 56 3.80 6.61 11.60
C LEU A 56 3.62 5.93 10.24
N ALA A 57 4.61 5.17 9.77
CA ALA A 57 4.55 4.43 8.52
C ALA A 57 3.35 3.48 8.48
N ILE A 58 3.16 2.69 9.54
CA ILE A 58 2.02 1.76 9.66
C ILE A 58 0.70 2.51 9.72
N GLN A 59 0.62 3.59 10.48
CA GLN A 59 -0.59 4.39 10.57
C GLN A 59 -1.02 4.92 9.20
N GLU A 60 -0.08 5.45 8.40
CA GLU A 60 -0.37 5.96 7.06
C GLU A 60 -0.74 4.83 6.08
N VAL A 61 -0.06 3.68 6.14
CA VAL A 61 -0.40 2.50 5.33
C VAL A 61 -1.81 2.00 5.65
N GLU A 62 -2.20 1.94 6.93
CA GLU A 62 -3.55 1.53 7.34
C GLU A 62 -4.63 2.53 6.89
N LYS A 63 -4.35 3.85 6.95
CA LYS A 63 -5.25 4.88 6.39
C LYS A 63 -5.47 4.67 4.90
N LEU A 64 -4.40 4.43 4.14
CA LEU A 64 -4.47 4.19 2.69
C LEU A 64 -5.17 2.88 2.36
N THR A 65 -4.93 1.83 3.14
CA THR A 65 -5.61 0.53 3.05
C THR A 65 -7.12 0.71 3.23
N ALA A 66 -7.55 1.45 4.25
CA ALA A 66 -8.96 1.76 4.51
C ALA A 66 -9.58 2.63 3.41
N ALA A 67 -8.84 3.62 2.88
CA ALA A 67 -9.30 4.45 1.77
C ALA A 67 -9.53 3.62 0.50
N ALA A 68 -8.59 2.73 0.16
CA ALA A 68 -8.69 1.82 -0.98
C ALA A 68 -9.85 0.81 -0.85
N ALA A 69 -10.16 0.37 0.37
CA ALA A 69 -11.33 -0.46 0.64
C ALA A 69 -12.64 0.33 0.41
N ASN A 70 -12.69 1.59 0.85
CA ASN A 70 -13.88 2.44 0.76
C ASN A 70 -14.17 2.98 -0.65
N THR A 71 -13.17 3.10 -1.52
CA THR A 71 -13.37 3.50 -2.93
C THR A 71 -14.20 2.51 -3.74
N SER A 72 -14.44 1.31 -3.23
CA SER A 72 -15.22 0.27 -3.92
C SER A 72 -16.75 0.41 -3.74
N HIS A 73 -17.25 1.28 -2.85
CA HIS A 73 -18.64 1.17 -2.34
C HIS A 73 -19.52 2.44 -2.34
N LEU A 74 -19.14 3.54 -3.00
CA LEU A 74 -20.00 4.73 -3.10
C LEU A 74 -20.61 4.90 -4.51
N LYS A 75 -21.57 4.02 -4.83
CA LYS A 75 -22.68 4.37 -5.75
C LYS A 75 -23.87 4.81 -4.91
N ILE A 76 -23.76 5.93 -4.20
CA ILE A 76 -24.96 6.61 -3.72
C ILE A 76 -25.55 7.35 -4.93
N VAL A 77 -26.41 6.65 -5.67
CA VAL A 77 -27.38 7.29 -6.56
C VAL A 77 -28.48 7.80 -5.64
N LEU A 78 -28.43 9.09 -5.28
CA LEU A 78 -29.56 9.75 -4.61
C LEU A 78 -30.69 9.99 -5.64
N PRO A 79 -31.96 9.77 -5.25
CA PRO A 79 -33.13 9.95 -6.11
C PRO A 79 -33.44 11.42 -6.42
#